data_AF-A0A7Z1MKA0-F1
#
_entry.id   AF-A0A7Z1MKA0-F1
#
_cell.length_a   1.000
_cell.length_b   1.000
_cell.length_c   1.000
_cell.angle_alpha   90.00
_cell.angle_beta   90.00
_cell.angle_gamma   90.00
#
_symmetry.space_group_name_H-M   'P 1'
#
loop_
_entity.id
_entity.type
_entity.pdbx_description
1 polymer ?
#
loop_
_entity_poly.entity_id
_entity_poly.type
_entity_poly.pdbx_seq_one_letter_code
_entity_poly.pdbx_strand_id
1 'polypeptide(L)' 'MSLIFYEVRMANKKGTAIWFVLNEEDNRLLNQSKEENGRSKKKEAEKRLSDHLRRFGVDWEKAPENN' A
#
# COMPACT_ATOMS: atom_id res chain seq x y z
N MET A 1 27.76 11.77 -23.46
CA MET A 1 26.57 11.23 -22.78
C MET A 1 26.91 11.10 -21.31
N SER A 2 26.39 12.00 -20.47
CA SER A 2 26.89 12.27 -19.11
C SER A 2 26.47 11.19 -18.09
N LEU A 3 27.42 10.73 -17.27
CA LEU A 3 27.22 9.84 -16.11
C LEU A 3 26.30 10.44 -15.03
N ILE A 4 26.07 11.76 -15.06
CA ILE A 4 25.27 12.50 -14.08
C ILE A 4 23.79 12.07 -14.12
N PHE A 5 23.29 11.53 -15.24
CA PHE A 5 21.89 11.11 -15.36
C PHE A 5 21.55 9.82 -14.58
N TYR A 6 22.54 8.96 -14.30
CA TYR A 6 22.33 7.73 -13.52
C TYR A 6 22.29 8.00 -12.01
N GLU A 7 23.04 9.01 -11.56
CA GLU A 7 23.20 9.33 -10.13
C GLU A 7 21.92 9.92 -9.50
N VAL A 8 21.05 10.54 -10.31
CA VAL A 8 19.76 11.10 -9.86
C VAL A 8 18.70 10.02 -9.55
N ARG A 9 18.92 8.74 -9.91
CA ARG A 9 17.88 7.70 -9.89
C ARG A 9 17.94 6.69 -8.74
N MET A 10 18.74 6.91 -7.69
CA MET A 10 18.75 6.05 -6.50
C MET A 10 18.61 6.88 -5.21
N ALA A 11 17.59 7.74 -5.14
CA ALA A 11 17.10 8.16 -3.82
C ALA A 11 16.71 6.88 -3.07
N ASN A 12 17.52 6.50 -2.08
CA ASN A 12 17.30 5.34 -1.24
C ASN A 12 15.91 5.48 -0.61
N LYS A 13 14.92 4.74 -1.14
CA LYS A 13 13.57 4.75 -0.61
C LYS A 13 13.64 4.11 0.77
N LYS A 14 13.80 4.93 1.81
CA LYS A 14 13.71 4.52 3.20
C LYS A 14 12.30 3.99 3.45
N GLY A 15 12.16 2.67 3.49
CA GLY A 15 10.89 2.00 3.73
C GLY A 15 11.11 0.53 4.04
N THR A 16 10.22 -0.04 4.83
CA THR A 16 10.22 -1.47 5.16
C THR A 16 9.32 -2.20 4.17
N ALA A 17 9.86 -3.22 3.52
CA ALA A 17 9.05 -4.12 2.71
C ALA A 17 8.31 -5.10 3.63
N ILE A 18 7.02 -5.29 3.39
CA ILE A 18 6.20 -6.30 4.04
C ILE A 18 5.67 -7.28 2.98
N TRP A 19 5.51 -8.54 3.34
CA TRP A 19 5.01 -9.59 2.47
C TRP A 19 3.95 -10.41 3.21
N PHE A 20 2.82 -10.66 2.55
CA PHE A 20 1.71 -11.42 3.11
C PHE A 20 0.93 -12.09 1.98
N VAL A 21 0.20 -13.16 2.33
CA VAL A 21 -0.69 -13.87 1.43
C VAL A 21 -2.10 -13.38 1.66
N LEU A 22 -2.80 -13.01 0.59
CA LEU A 22 -4.21 -12.65 0.63
C LEU A 22 -5.08 -13.91 0.53
N ASN A 23 -6.20 -13.92 1.26
CA ASN A 23 -7.26 -14.89 0.98
C ASN A 23 -7.87 -14.62 -0.41
N GLU A 24 -8.67 -15.57 -0.89
CA GLU A 24 -9.24 -15.51 -2.25
C GLU A 24 -10.14 -14.28 -2.47
N GLU A 25 -10.94 -13.92 -1.46
CA GLU A 25 -11.87 -12.79 -1.52
C GLU A 25 -11.13 -11.45 -1.62
N ASP A 26 -10.18 -11.18 -0.71
CA ASP A 26 -9.38 -9.97 -0.72
C ASP A 26 -8.54 -9.86 -2.00
N ASN A 27 -8.03 -10.99 -2.48
CA ASN A 27 -7.28 -11.08 -3.72
C ASN A 27 -8.15 -10.68 -4.94
N ARG A 28 -9.42 -11.11 -4.97
CA ARG A 28 -10.41 -10.73 -5.98
C ARG A 28 -10.75 -9.25 -5.90
N LEU A 29 -11.06 -8.73 -4.71
CA LEU A 29 -11.38 -7.32 -4.50
C LEU A 29 -10.21 -6.40 -4.90
N LEU A 30 -8.99 -6.79 -4.55
CA LEU A 30 -7.79 -6.04 -4.92
C LEU A 30 -7.53 -6.08 -6.44
N ASN A 31 -7.84 -7.20 -7.10
CA ASN A 31 -7.73 -7.34 -8.55
C ASN A 31 -8.74 -6.47 -9.31
N GLN A 32 -9.97 -6.39 -8.83
CA GLN A 32 -10.97 -5.50 -9.41
C GLN A 32 -10.56 -4.02 -9.22
N SER A 33 -10.17 -3.65 -7.99
CA SER A 33 -9.78 -2.27 -7.70
C SER A 33 -8.58 -1.79 -8.51
N LYS A 34 -7.57 -2.64 -8.73
CA LYS A 34 -6.39 -2.26 -9.52
C LYS A 34 -6.76 -1.96 -10.98
N GLU A 35 -7.78 -2.64 -11.53
CA GLU A 35 -8.24 -2.47 -12.91
C GLU A 35 -9.00 -1.17 -13.06
N GLU A 36 -9.95 -0.92 -12.15
CA GLU A 36 -10.72 0.33 -12.12
C GLU A 36 -9.83 1.57 -11.93
N ASN A 37 -8.76 1.45 -11.14
CA ASN A 37 -7.87 2.56 -10.81
C ASN A 37 -6.64 2.67 -11.74
N GLY A 38 -6.46 1.75 -12.71
CA GLY A 38 -5.29 1.73 -13.60
C GLY A 38 -3.94 1.58 -12.88
N ARG A 39 -3.90 0.81 -11.78
CA ARG A 39 -2.70 0.61 -10.94
C ARG A 39 -2.18 -0.82 -11.02
N SER A 40 -0.91 -1.00 -10.63
CA SER A 40 -0.44 -2.35 -10.32
C SER A 40 -1.03 -2.80 -8.98
N LYS A 41 -1.19 -4.11 -8.82
CA LYS A 41 -1.73 -4.71 -7.59
C LYS A 41 -0.99 -4.26 -6.33
N LYS A 42 0.35 -4.20 -6.41
CA LYS A 42 1.21 -3.71 -5.33
C LYS A 42 0.92 -2.25 -4.95
N LYS A 43 0.79 -1.35 -5.94
CA LYS A 43 0.50 0.06 -5.68
C LYS A 43 -0.90 0.26 -5.07
N GLU A 44 -1.85 -0.57 -5.47
CA GLU A 44 -3.19 -0.52 -4.91
C GLU A 44 -3.20 -1.02 -3.46
N ALA A 45 -2.50 -2.12 -3.16
CA ALA A 45 -2.33 -2.59 -1.79
C ALA A 45 -1.64 -1.55 -0.90
N GLU A 46 -0.56 -0.95 -1.39
CA GLU A 46 0.17 0.13 -0.70
C GLU A 46 -0.75 1.31 -0.37
N LYS A 47 -1.57 1.76 -1.34
CA LYS A 47 -2.52 2.86 -1.13
C LYS A 47 -3.60 2.50 -0.12
N ARG A 48 -4.20 1.33 -0.22
CA ARG A 48 -5.26 0.87 0.69
C ARG A 48 -4.73 0.71 2.12
N LEU A 49 -3.55 0.12 2.29
CA LEU A 49 -2.91 0.01 3.59
C LEU A 49 -2.57 1.39 4.16
N SER A 50 -2.01 2.29 3.35
CA SER A 50 -1.71 3.66 3.81
C SER A 50 -2.97 4.45 4.17
N ASP A 51 -4.08 4.28 3.43
CA ASP A 51 -5.36 4.91 3.74
C ASP A 51 -5.90 4.40 5.08
N HIS A 52 -5.95 3.08 5.25
CA HIS A 52 -6.44 2.44 6.46
C HIS A 52 -5.63 2.89 7.70
N LEU A 53 -4.30 2.83 7.64
CA LEU A 53 -3.44 3.26 8.74
C LEU A 53 -3.65 4.73 9.13
N ARG A 54 -3.90 5.61 8.17
CA ARG A 54 -4.16 7.04 8.44
C ARG A 54 -5.55 7.29 9.01
N ARG A 55 -6.55 6.52 8.58
CA ARG A 55 -7.95 6.69 8.99
C ARG A 55 -8.23 6.13 10.37
N PHE A 56 -7.64 4.98 10.69
CA PHE A 56 -7.97 4.24 11.91
C PHE A 56 -6.86 4.31 12.98
N GLY A 57 -5.64 4.69 12.60
CA GLY A 57 -4.54 4.82 13.55
C GLY A 57 -4.19 3.49 14.23
N VAL A 58 -3.66 3.58 15.45
CA VAL A 58 -3.17 2.42 16.22
C VAL A 58 -4.31 1.60 16.81
N ASP A 59 -5.42 2.25 17.18
CA ASP A 59 -6.51 1.66 17.95
C ASP A 59 -7.64 1.09 17.06
N TRP A 60 -7.31 0.66 15.84
CA TRP A 60 -8.30 0.26 14.82
C TRP A 60 -9.20 -0.93 15.20
N GLU A 61 -8.80 -1.74 16.17
CA GLU A 61 -9.60 -2.88 16.70
C GLU A 61 -10.37 -2.54 17.98
N LYS A 62 -10.16 -1.37 18.59
CA LYS A 62 -10.91 -1.03 19.82
C LYS A 62 -12.35 -0.69 19.43
N ALA A 63 -13.28 -1.56 19.84
CA ALA A 63 -14.70 -1.26 19.80
C ALA A 63 -14.95 0.10 20.49
N PRO A 64 -15.89 0.93 19.99
CA PRO A 64 -16.24 2.15 20.70
C PRO A 64 -16.63 1.80 22.13
N GLU A 65 -15.96 2.40 23.11
CA GLU A 65 -16.41 2.30 24.50
C GLU A 65 -17.83 2.87 24.56
N ASN A 66 -18.79 1.99 24.84
CA ASN A 66 -20.20 2.35 24.97
C ASN A 66 -20.32 3.39 26.10
N ASN A 67 -20.79 4.60 25.77
CA ASN A 67 -21.19 5.62 26.76
C ASN A 67 -22.71 5.71 26.80
#